data_AF-A0A8H5DT45-F1
#
_entry.id   AF-A0A8H5DT45-F1
#
_cell.length_a   1.000
_cell.length_b   1.000
_cell.length_c   1.000
_cell.angle_alpha   90.00
_cell.angle_beta   90.00
_cell.angle_gamma   90.00
#
_symmetry.space_group_name_H-M   'P 1'
#
loop_
_entity.id
_entity.type
_entity.pdbx_description
1 polymer ?
#
loop_
_entity_poly.entity_id
_entity_poly.type
_entity_poly.pdbx_seq_one_letter_code
_entity_poly.pdbx_strand_id
1 'polypeptide(L)'
;MAARPGEENVATLFADIHYFYGPDTVKPRHHRFDKGSYVYLFENANERRCRIEIANQPGTEDQDAFEGYLDQTHVRYSYKQQCNVTLTGPEAVADQNEWHLPTFDPQNQNKYHYKLHSLDIYFWTQADALQFVNGVRRVAPPSHVEVLDEPGPPPQPAPMSSVVQQLENVAISDPQYGSANAPS
;
A
#
# COMPACT_ATOMS: atom_id res chain seq x y z
N MET A 1 -13.39 -13.52 6.63
CA MET A 1 -14.11 -12.66 5.66
C MET A 1 -13.95 -13.31 4.29
N ALA A 2 -14.90 -13.16 3.37
CA ALA A 2 -15.00 -14.01 2.18
C ALA A 2 -15.08 -13.18 0.88
N ALA A 3 -14.41 -13.67 -0.17
CA ALA A 3 -14.57 -13.12 -1.51
C ALA A 3 -16.03 -13.27 -1.97
N ARG A 4 -16.56 -12.23 -2.63
CA ARG A 4 -17.87 -12.27 -3.27
C ARG A 4 -17.77 -12.99 -4.63
N PRO A 5 -18.89 -13.42 -5.24
CA PRO A 5 -18.86 -14.02 -6.57
C PRO A 5 -18.10 -13.15 -7.58
N GLY A 6 -17.10 -13.74 -8.25
CA GLY A 6 -16.25 -13.04 -9.22
C GLY A 6 -15.05 -12.31 -8.62
N GLU A 7 -14.94 -12.23 -7.29
CA GLU A 7 -13.76 -11.69 -6.61
C GLU A 7 -12.74 -12.79 -6.27
N GLU A 8 -11.47 -12.41 -6.28
CA GLU A 8 -10.34 -13.20 -5.78
C GLU A 8 -9.68 -12.44 -4.61
N ASN A 9 -9.34 -13.13 -3.52
CA ASN A 9 -8.53 -12.52 -2.47
C ASN A 9 -7.07 -12.45 -2.95
N VAL A 10 -6.61 -11.25 -3.27
CA VAL A 10 -5.25 -11.02 -3.81
C VAL A 10 -4.26 -10.58 -2.74
N ALA A 11 -4.75 -10.15 -1.57
CA ALA A 11 -3.92 -9.89 -0.41
C ALA A 11 -4.68 -10.07 0.91
N THR A 12 -3.96 -10.60 1.91
CA THR A 12 -4.34 -10.58 3.33
C THR A 12 -3.14 -10.03 4.08
N LEU A 13 -3.23 -8.78 4.51
CA LEU A 13 -2.13 -7.99 5.07
C LEU A 13 -2.45 -7.57 6.50
N PHE A 14 -1.45 -7.04 7.19
CA PHE A 14 -1.58 -6.56 8.57
C PHE A 14 -1.06 -5.13 8.69
N ALA A 15 -1.82 -4.27 9.36
CA ALA A 15 -1.51 -2.84 9.48
C ALA A 15 -2.15 -2.21 10.73
N ASP A 16 -1.59 -1.09 11.16
CA ASP A 16 -2.28 -0.17 12.08
C ASP A 16 -3.05 0.87 11.25
N ILE A 17 -4.27 1.22 11.67
CA ILE A 17 -5.20 2.03 10.86
C ILE A 17 -5.60 3.28 11.62
N HIS A 18 -5.49 4.44 10.97
CA HIS A 18 -6.01 5.71 11.48
C HIS A 18 -7.20 6.16 10.63
N TYR A 19 -8.39 6.08 11.20
CA TYR A 19 -9.64 6.51 10.59
C TYR A 19 -9.93 7.98 10.88
N PHE A 20 -10.40 8.72 9.87
CA PHE A 20 -10.89 10.09 10.01
C PHE A 20 -12.33 10.18 9.51
N TYR A 21 -13.21 10.77 10.33
CA TYR A 21 -14.65 10.89 10.03
C TYR A 21 -15.05 12.25 9.45
N GLY A 22 -14.07 13.14 9.24
CA GLY A 22 -14.29 14.47 8.67
C GLY A 22 -12.99 15.07 8.14
N PRO A 23 -13.07 16.23 7.46
CA PRO A 23 -11.92 16.87 6.87
C PRO A 23 -10.93 17.38 7.93
N ASP A 24 -9.69 17.56 7.52
CA ASP A 24 -8.56 17.88 8.37
C ASP A 24 -8.64 19.28 9.02
N THR A 25 -9.53 20.13 8.49
CA THR A 25 -9.91 21.49 8.92
C THR A 25 -10.80 21.52 10.16
N VAL A 26 -11.52 20.44 10.49
CA VAL A 26 -12.42 20.38 11.66
C VAL A 26 -11.64 20.16 12.95
N LYS A 27 -11.99 20.92 14.00
CA LYS A 27 -11.37 20.86 15.34
C LYS A 27 -12.45 20.84 16.44
N PRO A 28 -12.38 19.93 17.43
CA PRO A 28 -11.44 18.80 17.53
C PRO A 28 -11.65 17.80 16.39
N ARG A 29 -10.59 17.09 16.01
CA ARG A 29 -10.70 16.07 14.97
C ARG A 29 -11.44 14.85 15.52
N HIS A 30 -12.39 14.35 14.76
CA HIS A 30 -13.02 13.06 15.04
C HIS A 30 -12.26 11.98 14.28
N HIS A 31 -11.56 11.13 15.02
CA HIS A 31 -10.72 10.08 14.48
C HIS A 31 -10.61 8.90 15.44
N ARG A 32 -10.22 7.75 14.90
CA ARG A 32 -9.99 6.51 15.65
C ARG A 32 -8.71 5.86 15.16
N PHE A 33 -7.94 5.27 16.07
CA PHE A 33 -6.73 4.54 15.73
C PHE A 33 -6.84 3.11 16.25
N ASP A 34 -6.75 2.13 15.35
CA ASP A 34 -6.75 0.71 15.69
C ASP A 34 -5.38 0.12 15.35
N LYS A 35 -4.85 -0.65 16.28
CA LYS A 35 -3.61 -1.38 16.08
C LYS A 35 -3.89 -2.81 15.69
N GLY A 36 -3.12 -3.33 14.74
CA GLY A 36 -3.16 -4.73 14.34
C GLY A 36 -4.50 -5.14 13.71
N SER A 37 -4.89 -4.43 12.66
CA SER A 37 -6.05 -4.77 11.83
C SER A 37 -5.64 -5.65 10.65
N TYR A 38 -6.54 -6.54 10.25
CA TYR A 38 -6.38 -7.26 8.99
C TYR A 38 -6.89 -6.41 7.84
N VAL A 39 -6.09 -6.31 6.79
CA VAL A 39 -6.45 -5.62 5.54
C VAL A 39 -6.58 -6.66 4.44
N TYR A 40 -7.80 -6.86 3.96
CA TYR A 40 -8.11 -7.75 2.85
C TYR A 40 -8.28 -6.94 1.57
N LEU A 41 -7.67 -7.44 0.49
CA LEU A 41 -7.82 -6.88 -0.84
C LEU A 41 -8.44 -7.93 -1.76
N PHE A 42 -9.59 -7.59 -2.34
CA PHE A 42 -10.33 -8.45 -3.25
C PHE A 42 -10.34 -7.82 -4.64
N GLU A 43 -9.97 -8.59 -5.65
CA GLU A 43 -9.93 -8.15 -7.04
C GLU A 43 -11.06 -8.81 -7.84
N ASN A 44 -11.83 -8.02 -8.57
CA ASN A 44 -12.73 -8.52 -9.60
C ASN A 44 -12.21 -8.05 -10.96
N ALA A 45 -11.50 -8.93 -11.66
CA ALA A 45 -10.88 -8.63 -12.95
C ALA A 45 -11.91 -8.35 -14.06
N ASN A 46 -13.11 -8.95 -13.97
CA ASN A 46 -14.18 -8.75 -14.96
C ASN A 46 -14.76 -7.35 -14.87
N GLU A 47 -14.94 -6.84 -13.66
CA GLU A 47 -15.45 -5.49 -13.40
C GLU A 47 -14.33 -4.43 -13.37
N ARG A 48 -13.06 -4.86 -13.32
CA ARG A 48 -11.89 -4.01 -13.07
C ARG A 48 -12.05 -3.19 -11.79
N ARG A 49 -12.48 -3.85 -10.72
CA ARG A 49 -12.71 -3.23 -9.42
C ARG A 49 -11.92 -3.94 -8.35
N CYS A 50 -11.59 -3.17 -7.31
CA CYS A 50 -10.95 -3.68 -6.12
C CYS A 50 -11.80 -3.31 -4.91
N ARG A 51 -12.12 -4.29 -4.06
CA ARG A 51 -12.78 -4.08 -2.78
C ARG A 51 -11.76 -4.24 -1.66
N ILE A 52 -11.70 -3.24 -0.79
CA ILE A 52 -10.96 -3.33 0.46
C ILE A 52 -11.92 -3.71 1.58
N GLU A 53 -11.43 -4.52 2.50
CA GLU A 53 -12.11 -4.81 3.74
C GLU A 53 -11.10 -4.76 4.88
N ILE A 54 -11.40 -4.00 5.94
CA ILE A 54 -10.51 -3.91 7.10
C ILE A 54 -11.26 -4.39 8.33
N ALA A 55 -10.74 -5.45 8.95
CA ALA A 55 -11.26 -5.97 10.22
C ALA A 55 -10.37 -5.56 11.38
N ASN A 56 -10.95 -4.85 12.34
CA ASN A 56 -10.30 -4.49 13.59
C ASN A 56 -10.66 -5.53 14.66
N GLN A 57 -9.66 -5.91 15.46
CA GLN A 57 -9.81 -6.79 16.62
C GLN A 57 -10.63 -8.08 16.37
N PRO A 58 -10.36 -8.85 15.29
CA PRO A 58 -11.16 -10.02 14.99
C PRO A 58 -11.09 -11.07 16.10
N GLY A 59 -12.25 -11.60 16.48
CA GLY A 59 -12.40 -12.59 17.55
C GLY A 59 -12.58 -12.00 18.95
N THR A 60 -12.65 -10.68 19.11
CA THR A 60 -12.94 -10.01 20.40
C THR A 60 -14.37 -9.46 20.44
N GLU A 61 -14.81 -9.01 21.62
CA GLU A 61 -16.11 -8.33 21.78
C GLU A 61 -16.15 -6.95 21.10
N ASP A 62 -14.96 -6.36 20.85
CA ASP A 62 -14.79 -5.06 20.20
C ASP A 62 -14.59 -5.18 18.69
N GLN A 63 -14.77 -6.37 18.11
CA GLN A 63 -14.61 -6.60 16.67
C GLN A 63 -15.54 -5.69 15.87
N ASP A 64 -14.97 -5.01 14.87
CA ASP A 64 -15.72 -4.36 13.81
C ASP A 64 -14.93 -4.37 12.49
N ALA A 65 -15.61 -3.97 11.42
CA ALA A 65 -15.03 -3.88 10.11
C ALA A 65 -15.73 -2.80 9.29
N PHE A 66 -15.06 -2.38 8.22
CA PHE A 66 -15.71 -1.70 7.10
C PHE A 66 -15.24 -2.32 5.79
N GLU A 67 -16.02 -2.09 4.75
CA GLU A 67 -15.65 -2.40 3.38
C GLU A 67 -15.98 -1.26 2.44
N GLY A 68 -15.35 -1.29 1.26
CA GLY A 68 -15.64 -0.35 0.20
C GLY A 68 -14.85 -0.63 -1.06
N TYR A 69 -15.32 -0.10 -2.17
CA TYR A 69 -14.58 -0.21 -3.43
C TYR A 69 -13.60 0.94 -3.63
N LEU A 70 -12.39 0.60 -4.09
CA LEU A 70 -11.28 1.55 -4.25
C LEU A 70 -11.39 2.39 -5.53
N ASP A 71 -12.23 1.99 -6.49
CA ASP A 71 -12.53 2.75 -7.70
C ASP A 71 -13.37 4.01 -7.43
N GLN A 72 -13.86 4.18 -6.20
CA GLN A 72 -14.57 5.37 -5.74
C GLN A 72 -13.69 6.26 -4.84
N THR A 73 -12.43 5.87 -4.61
CA THR A 73 -11.52 6.55 -3.67
C THR A 73 -10.28 7.09 -4.34
N HIS A 74 -9.57 7.98 -3.66
CA HIS A 74 -8.22 8.37 -4.04
C HIS A 74 -7.21 7.63 -3.17
N VAL A 75 -6.32 6.86 -3.79
CA VAL A 75 -5.24 6.11 -3.16
C VAL A 75 -3.95 6.87 -3.34
N ARG A 76 -3.27 7.21 -2.25
CA ARG A 76 -1.97 7.88 -2.28
C ARG A 76 -0.90 7.08 -1.57
N TYR A 77 0.23 6.92 -2.23
CA TYR A 77 1.43 6.28 -1.68
C TYR A 77 2.67 7.11 -2.05
N SER A 78 3.64 7.23 -1.15
CA SER A 78 4.93 7.87 -1.41
C SER A 78 6.08 6.95 -1.01
N TYR A 79 7.09 6.85 -1.87
CA TYR A 79 8.32 6.12 -1.55
C TYR A 79 9.16 6.80 -0.45
N LYS A 80 8.81 8.01 0.01
CA LYS A 80 9.36 8.63 1.24
C LYS A 80 8.69 8.12 2.52
N GLN A 81 7.47 7.60 2.43
CA GLN A 81 6.70 7.04 3.54
C GLN A 81 6.30 5.60 3.19
N GLN A 82 7.31 4.74 3.11
CA GLN A 82 7.26 3.43 2.44
C GLN A 82 6.26 2.41 3.03
N CYS A 83 5.80 2.66 4.26
CA CYS A 83 4.83 1.80 4.95
C CYS A 83 3.44 2.44 5.05
N ASN A 84 3.24 3.65 4.54
CA ASN A 84 1.99 4.39 4.67
C ASN A 84 1.26 4.48 3.33
N VAL A 85 -0.03 4.16 3.36
CA VAL A 85 -0.96 4.42 2.26
C VAL A 85 -2.13 5.23 2.79
N THR A 86 -2.44 6.36 2.16
CA THR A 86 -3.63 7.15 2.47
C THR A 86 -4.75 6.80 1.50
N LEU A 87 -5.95 6.56 2.02
CA LEU A 87 -7.18 6.44 1.25
C LEU A 87 -8.09 7.62 1.57
N THR A 88 -8.51 8.37 0.56
CA THR A 88 -9.59 9.36 0.69
C THR A 88 -10.88 8.74 0.18
N GLY A 89 -11.86 8.62 1.07
CA GLY A 89 -13.16 8.02 0.78
C GLY A 89 -13.96 8.81 -0.26
N PRO A 90 -15.02 8.22 -0.82
CA PRO A 90 -15.83 8.88 -1.85
C PRO A 90 -16.63 10.06 -1.29
N GLU A 91 -16.84 11.11 -2.09
CA GLU A 91 -17.71 12.24 -1.70
C GLU A 91 -19.17 11.78 -1.50
N ALA A 92 -19.65 10.87 -2.34
CA ALA A 92 -20.95 10.23 -2.23
C ALA A 92 -20.80 8.71 -2.31
N VAL A 93 -21.41 7.98 -1.37
CA VAL A 93 -21.45 6.52 -1.39
C VAL A 93 -22.81 6.08 -1.93
N ALA A 94 -22.85 5.13 -2.86
CA ALA A 94 -24.10 4.58 -3.37
C ALA A 94 -24.80 3.69 -2.33
N ASP A 95 -24.04 2.92 -1.56
CA ASP A 95 -24.51 2.11 -0.43
C ASP A 95 -24.16 2.80 0.89
N GLN A 96 -25.14 3.03 1.76
CA GLN A 96 -24.91 3.69 3.05
C GLN A 96 -24.13 2.83 4.06
N ASN A 97 -23.88 1.55 3.77
CA ASN A 97 -23.06 0.69 4.61
C ASN A 97 -21.58 0.65 4.18
N GLU A 98 -21.28 0.97 2.91
CA GLU A 98 -19.89 1.05 2.46
C GLU A 98 -19.21 2.29 3.03
N TRP A 99 -17.92 2.19 3.35
CA TRP A 99 -17.14 3.30 3.90
C TRP A 99 -17.67 3.85 5.23
N HIS A 100 -18.28 3.03 6.07
CA HIS A 100 -18.73 3.43 7.40
C HIS A 100 -18.16 2.51 8.49
N LEU A 101 -17.85 3.09 9.65
CA LEU A 101 -17.32 2.35 10.79
C LEU A 101 -18.04 2.76 12.07
N PRO A 102 -18.47 1.82 12.92
CA PRO A 102 -19.18 2.15 14.13
C PRO A 102 -18.21 2.74 15.18
N THR A 103 -18.43 3.99 15.56
CA THR A 103 -17.51 4.78 16.40
C THR A 103 -18.30 5.64 17.37
N PHE A 104 -17.72 5.92 18.54
CA PHE A 104 -18.31 6.86 19.48
C PHE A 104 -18.31 8.30 18.94
N ASP A 105 -19.32 9.06 19.31
CA ASP A 105 -19.35 10.50 19.09
C ASP A 105 -18.16 11.22 19.76
N PRO A 106 -17.83 12.45 19.37
CA PRO A 106 -16.71 13.18 19.97
C PRO A 106 -16.83 13.39 21.50
N GLN A 107 -18.02 13.25 22.06
CA GLN A 107 -18.30 13.33 23.50
C GLN A 107 -18.20 11.96 24.20
N ASN A 108 -17.95 10.90 23.45
CA ASN A 108 -17.89 9.52 23.89
C ASN A 108 -19.17 9.01 24.58
N GLN A 109 -20.34 9.45 24.12
CA GLN A 109 -21.64 9.12 24.72
C GLN A 109 -22.39 8.04 23.95
N ASN A 110 -22.46 8.17 22.63
CA ASN A 110 -23.22 7.27 21.77
C ASN A 110 -22.36 6.73 20.64
N LYS A 111 -22.59 5.47 20.24
CA LYS A 111 -21.92 4.83 19.10
C LYS A 111 -22.81 4.95 17.87
N TYR A 112 -22.28 5.53 16.79
CA TYR A 112 -22.97 5.67 15.50
C TYR A 112 -22.14 5.07 14.38
N HIS A 113 -22.77 4.81 13.24
CA HIS A 113 -22.10 4.37 12.04
C HIS A 113 -21.64 5.60 11.25
N TYR A 114 -20.38 6.01 11.46
CA TYR A 114 -19.85 7.23 10.86
C TYR A 114 -19.26 6.92 9.48
N LYS A 115 -19.57 7.79 8.52
CA LYS A 115 -18.91 7.78 7.21
C LYS A 115 -17.42 8.09 7.39
N LEU A 116 -16.57 7.28 6.79
CA LEU A 116 -15.15 7.52 6.66
C LEU A 116 -14.91 8.62 5.62
N HIS A 117 -14.22 9.67 6.05
CA HIS A 117 -13.70 10.70 5.15
C HIS A 117 -12.39 10.22 4.52
N SER A 118 -11.49 9.71 5.34
CA SER A 118 -10.20 9.18 4.91
C SER A 118 -9.64 8.21 5.94
N LEU A 119 -8.65 7.43 5.54
CA LEU A 119 -7.83 6.66 6.47
C LEU A 119 -6.37 6.62 6.04
N ASP A 120 -5.50 6.51 7.03
CA ASP A 120 -4.10 6.17 6.82
C ASP A 120 -3.88 4.72 7.26
N ILE A 121 -3.31 3.92 6.36
CA ILE A 121 -2.95 2.52 6.58
C ILE A 121 -1.43 2.48 6.80
N TYR A 122 -1.01 2.09 8.00
CA TYR A 122 0.39 1.90 8.36
C TYR A 122 0.71 0.42 8.34
N PHE A 123 1.12 -0.07 7.16
CA PHE A 123 1.63 -1.42 7.00
C PHE A 123 2.88 -1.64 7.84
N TRP A 124 3.07 -2.87 8.30
CA TRP A 124 4.23 -3.20 9.12
C TRP A 124 5.53 -3.27 8.30
N THR A 125 5.42 -3.65 7.03
CA THR A 125 6.55 -3.70 6.11
C THR A 125 6.26 -2.93 4.83
N GLN A 126 7.32 -2.45 4.19
CA GLN A 126 7.22 -1.88 2.85
C GLN A 126 6.72 -2.91 1.82
N ALA A 127 7.08 -4.19 1.98
CA ALA A 127 6.65 -5.24 1.07
C ALA A 127 5.12 -5.37 1.06
N ASP A 128 4.49 -5.31 2.23
CA ASP A 128 3.03 -5.35 2.37
C ASP A 128 2.37 -4.11 1.74
N ALA A 129 2.94 -2.93 1.98
CA ALA A 129 2.46 -1.68 1.35
C ALA A 129 2.55 -1.75 -0.17
N LEU A 130 3.66 -2.23 -0.72
CA LEU A 130 3.83 -2.41 -2.17
C LEU A 130 2.91 -3.49 -2.72
N GLN A 131 2.67 -4.60 -2.00
CA GLN A 131 1.71 -5.62 -2.42
C GLN A 131 0.31 -5.02 -2.53
N PHE A 132 -0.11 -4.22 -1.55
CA PHE A 132 -1.38 -3.50 -1.59
C PHE A 132 -1.44 -2.54 -2.79
N VAL A 133 -0.50 -1.61 -2.91
CA VAL A 133 -0.50 -0.57 -3.96
C VAL A 133 -0.46 -1.20 -5.36
N ASN A 134 0.34 -2.24 -5.56
CA ASN A 134 0.40 -2.94 -6.85
C ASN A 134 -0.91 -3.66 -7.17
N GLY A 135 -1.55 -4.31 -6.18
CA GLY A 135 -2.87 -4.92 -6.34
C GLY A 135 -3.91 -3.90 -6.80
N VAL A 136 -3.92 -2.71 -6.19
CA VAL A 136 -4.80 -1.61 -6.59
C VAL A 136 -4.50 -1.12 -8.01
N ARG A 137 -3.22 -0.86 -8.33
CA ARG A 137 -2.79 -0.35 -9.67
C ARG A 137 -3.16 -1.27 -10.82
N ARG A 138 -3.34 -2.58 -10.60
CA ARG A 138 -3.72 -3.51 -11.66
C ARG A 138 -5.14 -3.29 -12.19
N VAL A 139 -6.05 -2.82 -11.34
CA VAL A 139 -7.48 -2.75 -11.68
C VAL A 139 -8.08 -1.36 -11.54
N ALA A 140 -7.59 -0.54 -10.60
CA ALA A 140 -8.13 0.80 -10.38
C ALA A 140 -7.75 1.74 -11.54
N PRO A 141 -8.63 2.67 -11.94
CA PRO A 141 -8.29 3.68 -12.94
C PRO A 141 -7.09 4.52 -12.46
N PRO A 142 -6.12 4.86 -13.34
CA PRO A 142 -4.93 5.62 -12.94
C PRO A 142 -5.22 6.98 -12.28
N SER A 143 -6.37 7.60 -12.59
CA SER A 143 -6.78 8.87 -11.97
C SER A 143 -7.10 8.76 -10.47
N HIS A 144 -7.30 7.54 -9.96
CA HIS A 144 -7.58 7.27 -8.56
C HIS A 144 -6.35 6.84 -7.76
N VAL A 145 -5.17 6.73 -8.41
CA VAL A 145 -3.95 6.23 -7.77
C VAL A 145 -2.80 7.20 -8.00
N GLU A 146 -2.34 7.81 -6.92
CA GLU A 146 -1.21 8.72 -6.89
C GLU A 146 -0.01 8.05 -6.21
N VAL A 147 1.03 7.77 -7.00
CA VAL A 147 2.32 7.25 -6.51
C VAL A 147 3.36 8.35 -6.63
N LEU A 148 3.94 8.75 -5.50
CA LEU A 148 4.91 9.83 -5.40
C LEU A 148 6.31 9.31 -5.12
N ASP A 149 7.32 10.03 -5.60
CA ASP A 149 8.74 9.76 -5.35
C ASP A 149 9.21 8.37 -5.82
N GLU A 150 8.55 7.78 -6.84
CA GLU A 150 8.94 6.48 -7.39
C GLU A 150 10.40 6.52 -7.86
N PRO A 151 11.26 5.60 -7.37
CA PRO A 151 12.66 5.59 -7.76
C PRO A 151 12.75 5.38 -9.27
N GLY A 152 13.62 6.15 -9.91
CA GLY A 152 13.89 6.00 -11.33
C GLY A 152 14.33 4.55 -11.65
N PRO A 153 14.14 4.10 -12.91
CA PRO A 153 14.61 2.79 -13.31
C PRO A 153 16.10 2.65 -12.94
N PRO A 154 16.54 1.47 -12.47
CA PRO A 154 17.94 1.26 -12.16
C PRO A 154 18.77 1.68 -13.37
N PRO A 155 19.90 2.38 -13.18
CA PRO A 155 20.74 2.80 -14.29
C PRO A 155 21.07 1.56 -15.12
N GLN A 156 20.70 1.58 -16.40
CA GLN A 156 21.10 0.50 -17.29
C GLN A 156 22.62 0.41 -17.21
N PRO A 157 23.20 -0.79 -17.04
CA PRO A 157 24.64 -0.94 -17.08
C PRO A 157 25.12 -0.28 -18.37
N ALA A 158 25.93 0.78 -18.23
CA ALA A 158 26.48 1.48 -19.38
C ALA A 158 27.10 0.43 -20.29
N PRO A 159 26.88 0.48 -21.62
CA PRO A 159 27.52 -0.46 -22.53
C PRO A 159 29.03 -0.30 -22.30
N MET A 160 29.64 -1.29 -21.64
CA MET A 160 31.08 -1.31 -21.44
C MET A 160 31.69 -1.21 -22.83
N SER A 161 32.43 -0.14 -23.08
CA SER A 161 33.14 0.03 -24.33
C SER A 161 34.00 -1.21 -24.56
N SER A 162 33.92 -1.80 -25.75
CA SER A 162 34.71 -2.99 -26.12
C SER A 162 36.21 -2.77 -25.91
N VAL A 163 36.65 -1.51 -25.95
CA VAL A 163 38.02 -1.09 -25.64
C VAL A 163 38.35 -1.29 -24.15
N VAL A 164 37.42 -0.99 -23.23
CA VAL A 164 37.61 -1.19 -21.78
C VAL A 164 37.68 -2.68 -21.46
N GLN A 165 36.81 -3.51 -22.07
CA GLN A 165 36.90 -4.97 -21.95
C GLN A 165 38.21 -5.55 -22.54
N GLN A 166 38.69 -5.00 -23.65
CA GLN A 166 39.97 -5.42 -24.23
C GLN A 166 41.14 -5.03 -23.33
N LEU A 167 41.12 -3.83 -22.74
CA LEU A 167 42.15 -3.39 -21.81
C LEU A 167 42.17 -4.22 -20.52
N GLU A 168 41.01 -4.57 -19.96
CA GLU A 168 40.91 -5.48 -18.81
C GLU A 168 41.44 -6.88 -19.14
N ASN A 169 41.07 -7.44 -20.29
CA ASN A 169 41.55 -8.75 -20.73
C ASN A 169 43.07 -8.75 -20.97
N VAL A 170 43.62 -7.67 -21.53
CA VAL A 170 45.07 -7.51 -21.72
C VAL A 170 45.78 -7.46 -20.36
N ALA A 171 45.26 -6.69 -19.40
CA ALA A 171 45.82 -6.57 -18.05
C ALA A 171 45.79 -7.90 -17.26
N ILE A 172 44.78 -8.75 -17.50
CA ILE A 172 44.68 -10.08 -16.88
C ILE A 172 45.61 -11.10 -17.57
N SER A 173 45.83 -10.96 -18.88
CA SER A 173 46.65 -11.88 -19.67
C SER A 173 48.15 -11.57 -19.65
N ASP A 174 48.57 -10.47 -19.01
CA ASP A 174 49.95 -10.02 -19.02
C ASP A 174 50.85 -10.95 -18.17
N PRO A 175 51.82 -11.68 -18.76
CA PRO A 175 52.62 -12.67 -18.04
C PRO A 175 53.59 -12.09 -17.00
N GLN A 176 53.73 -10.76 -16.93
CA GLN A 176 54.71 -10.12 -16.04
C GLN A 176 54.36 -10.19 -14.55
N TYR A 177 53.13 -10.55 -14.17
CA TYR A 177 52.75 -10.74 -12.76
C TYR A 177 52.88 -12.18 -12.23
N GLY A 178 53.29 -13.15 -13.08
CA GLY A 178 53.40 -14.56 -12.69
C GLY A 178 54.81 -15.05 -12.30
N SER A 179 55.85 -14.24 -12.48
CA SER A 179 57.25 -14.72 -12.41
C SER A 179 58.17 -13.76 -11.66
N ALA A 180 57.88 -13.47 -10.39
CA ALA A 180 58.83 -12.78 -9.50
C ALA A 180 58.64 -13.18 -8.03
N ASN A 181 58.87 -14.45 -7.72
CA ASN A 181 59.29 -15.01 -6.42
C ASN A 181 59.40 -16.54 -6.63
N ALA A 182 60.54 -17.24 -6.57
CA ALA A 182 61.80 -16.99 -5.89
C ALA A 182 62.96 -17.80 -6.53
N PRO A 183 64.23 -17.43 -6.31
CA PRO A 183 65.40 -18.27 -6.59
C PRO A 183 65.76 -19.21 -5.41
N SER A 184 66.44 -20.30 -5.82
CA SER A 184 67.17 -21.39 -5.14
C SER A 184 67.38 -21.40 -3.63
#